data_AF-A0A443K1H4-F1
#
_entry.id   AF-A0A443K1H4-F1
#
_cell.length_a   1.000
_cell.length_b   1.000
_cell.length_c   1.000
_cell.angle_alpha   90.00
_cell.angle_beta   90.00
_cell.angle_gamma   90.00
#
_symmetry.space_group_name_H-M   'P 1'
#
loop_
_entity.id
_entity.type
_entity.pdbx_description
1 polymer ?
#
loop_
_entity_poly.entity_id
_entity_poly.type
_entity_poly.pdbx_seq_one_letter_code
_entity_poly.pdbx_strand_id
1 'polypeptide(L)' 'MAPPKKDTEALTLRLSREMIEAIDDRRRVEKDLPTRPEMIRRALVQWLEMTAPDA' A
#
# COMPACT_ATOMS: atom_id res chain seq x y z
N MET A 1 -5.94 27.98 11.37
CA MET A 1 -6.26 27.35 10.07
C MET A 1 -6.13 25.85 10.28
N ALA A 2 -7.23 25.10 10.34
CA ALA A 2 -7.15 23.64 10.43
C ALA A 2 -6.58 23.12 9.10
N PRO A 3 -5.70 22.10 9.10
CA PRO A 3 -5.24 21.50 7.86
C PRO A 3 -6.45 20.92 7.10
N PRO A 4 -6.45 20.98 5.76
CA PRO A 4 -7.52 20.39 4.96
C PRO A 4 -7.68 18.92 5.35
N LYS A 5 -8.93 18.49 5.58
CA LYS A 5 -9.23 17.08 5.86
C LYS A 5 -8.76 16.25 4.67
N LYS A 6 -7.81 15.35 4.93
CA LYS A 6 -7.44 14.31 3.95
C LYS A 6 -8.53 13.26 4.00
N ASP A 7 -9.06 12.87 2.85
CA ASP A 7 -10.04 11.79 2.71
C ASP A 7 -9.33 10.42 2.83
N THR A 8 -8.61 10.22 3.94
CA THR A 8 -7.80 9.03 4.18
C THR A 8 -7.75 8.75 5.67
N GLU A 9 -8.04 7.50 6.04
CA GLU A 9 -7.92 7.04 7.42
C GLU A 9 -6.65 6.19 7.59
N ALA A 10 -5.96 6.34 8.73
CA ALA A 10 -4.82 5.50 9.07
C ALA A 10 -5.30 4.15 9.62
N LEU A 11 -4.60 3.07 9.25
CA LEU A 11 -4.85 1.73 9.80
C LEU A 11 -3.56 1.13 10.35
N THR A 12 -3.69 0.31 11.39
CA THR A 12 -2.58 -0.49 11.93
C THR A 12 -2.68 -1.91 11.38
N LEU A 13 -1.63 -2.39 10.72
CA LEU A 13 -1.56 -3.74 10.15
C LEU A 13 -0.38 -4.50 10.76
N ARG A 14 -0.61 -5.75 11.15
CA ARG A 14 0.45 -6.67 11.57
C ARG A 14 0.69 -7.68 10.45
N LEU A 15 1.91 -7.67 9.92
CA LEU A 15 2.36 -8.59 8.88
C LEU A 15 3.49 -9.46 9.41
N SER A 16 3.69 -10.63 8.82
CA SER A 16 4.88 -11.45 9.09
C SER A 16 6.14 -10.72 8.63
N ARG A 17 7.27 -11.04 9.26
CA ARG A 17 8.58 -10.44 8.90
C ARG A 17 8.92 -10.69 7.42
N GLU A 18 8.72 -11.91 6.94
CA GLU A 18 8.97 -12.28 5.54
C GLU A 18 8.14 -11.44 4.57
N MET A 19 6.88 -11.13 4.91
CA MET A 19 6.04 -10.29 4.08
C MET A 19 6.54 -8.84 4.04
N ILE A 20 7.00 -8.31 5.18
CA ILE A 20 7.62 -6.99 5.22
C ILE A 20 8.88 -6.95 4.35
N GLU A 21 9.74 -7.97 4.44
CA GLU A 21 10.96 -8.08 3.63
C GLU A 21 10.64 -8.14 2.13
N ALA A 22 9.63 -8.92 1.72
CA ALA A 22 9.18 -8.99 0.33
C ALA A 22 8.63 -7.64 -0.19
N ILE A 23 7.93 -6.87 0.66
CA ILE A 23 7.45 -5.53 0.30
C ILE A 23 8.63 -4.56 0.16
N ASP A 24 9.61 -4.63 1.05
CA ASP A 24 10.83 -3.81 1.00
C ASP A 24 11.67 -4.10 -0.26
N ASP A 25 11.80 -5.36 -0.64
CA ASP A 25 12.55 -5.75 -1.83
C ASP A 25 11.90 -5.19 -3.10
N ARG A 26 10.58 -5.35 -3.24
CA ARG A 26 9.82 -4.73 -4.34
C ARG A 26 9.97 -3.21 -4.35
N ARG A 27 9.92 -2.57 -3.18
CA ARG A 27 10.05 -1.11 -3.08
C ARG A 27 11.40 -0.60 -3.60
N ARG A 28 12.47 -1.39 -3.47
CA ARG A 28 13.82 -0.99 -3.90
C ARG A 28 14.01 -0.99 -5.41
N VAL A 29 13.22 -1.79 -6.14
CA VAL A 29 13.31 -1.88 -7.61
C VAL A 29 12.40 -0.86 -8.32
N GLU A 30 11.45 -0.25 -7.60
CA GLU A 30 10.58 0.80 -8.13
C GLU A 30 11.35 2.10 -8.34
N LYS A 31 11.14 2.74 -9.50
CA LYS A 31 11.85 3.96 -9.90
C LYS A 31 11.64 5.14 -8.96
N ASP A 32 10.45 5.25 -8.38
CA ASP A 32 10.07 6.34 -7.48
C ASP A 32 10.36 6.05 -6.00
N LEU A 33 10.89 4.85 -5.67
CA LEU A 33 11.15 4.40 -4.29
C LEU A 33 10.00 4.75 -3.34
N PRO A 34 8.77 4.26 -3.62
CA PRO A 34 7.58 4.62 -2.85
C PRO A 34 7.75 4.29 -1.38
N THR A 35 6.98 4.90 -0.47
CA THR A 35 7.05 4.50 0.94
C THR A 35 6.42 3.12 1.16
N ARG A 36 6.70 2.46 2.29
CA ARG A 36 6.05 1.17 2.62
C ARG A 36 4.52 1.26 2.64
N PRO A 37 3.88 2.29 3.26
CA PRO A 37 2.43 2.51 3.14
C PRO A 37 1.94 2.68 1.69
N GLU A 38 2.71 3.37 0.85
CA GLU A 38 2.34 3.56 -0.56
C GLU A 38 2.40 2.25 -1.34
N MET A 39 3.43 1.43 -1.13
CA MET A 39 3.51 0.09 -1.74
C MET A 39 2.35 -0.80 -1.34
N ILE A 40 2.00 -0.80 -0.05
CA ILE A 40 0.84 -1.56 0.44
C ILE A 40 -0.44 -1.05 -0.24
N ARG A 41 -0.61 0.27 -0.36
CA ARG A 41 -1.76 0.86 -1.06
C ARG A 41 -1.83 0.41 -2.52
N ARG A 42 -0.72 0.49 -3.27
CA ARG A 42 -0.65 0.04 -4.68
C ARG A 42 -1.04 -1.45 -4.81
N ALA A 43 -0.50 -2.30 -3.93
CA ALA A 43 -0.80 -3.72 -3.92
C ALA A 43 -2.29 -4.02 -3.63
N LEU A 44 -2.89 -3.29 -2.68
CA LEU A 44 -4.31 -3.44 -2.35
C LEU A 44 -5.22 -3.00 -3.50
N VAL A 45 -4.90 -1.87 -4.16
CA VAL A 45 -5.66 -1.41 -5.35
C VAL A 45 -5.60 -2.47 -6.45
N GLN A 46 -4.40 -2.93 -6.80
CA GLN A 46 -4.23 -3.96 -7.82
C GLN A 46 -4.98 -5.25 -7.46
N TRP A 47 -4.92 -5.68 -6.21
CA TRP A 47 -5.64 -6.88 -5.75
C TRP A 47 -7.16 -6.73 -5.84
N LEU A 48 -7.70 -5.55 -5.48
CA LEU A 48 -9.12 -5.26 -5.61
C LEU A 48 -9.57 -5.23 -7.08
N GLU A 49 -8.76 -4.68 -7.99
CA GLU A 49 -9.05 -4.72 -9.43
C GLU A 49 -9.05 -6.15 -9.97
N MET A 50 -8.10 -6.99 -9.53
CA MET A 50 -8.00 -8.40 -9.95
C MET A 50 -9.15 -9.28 -9.42
N THR A 51 -9.77 -8.89 -8.30
CA THR A 51 -10.81 -9.66 -7.62
C THR A 51 -12.19 -9.02 -7.70
N ALA A 52 -12.30 -7.90 -8.43
CA ALA A 52 -13.57 -7.28 -8.71
C ALA A 52 -14.47 -8.29 -9.44
N PRO A 53 -15.69 -8.55 -8.95
CA PRO A 53 -16.66 -9.32 -9.73
C PRO A 53 -16.93 -8.58 -11.04
N ASP A 54 -17.04 -9.33 -12.15
CA ASP A 54 -17.53 -8.79 -13.42
C ASP A 54 -18.90 -8.14 -13.16
N ALA A 55 -19.00 -6.82 -13.41
CA ALA A 55 -20.10 -5.98 -12.97
C ALA A 55 -21.40 -6.24 -13.76
#